data_AF-A0A1Q8LZV5-F1
#
_entry.id   AF-A0A1Q8LZV5-F1
#
_cell.length_a   1.000
_cell.length_b   1.000
_cell.length_c   1.000
_cell.angle_alpha   90.00
_cell.angle_beta   90.00
_cell.angle_gamma   90.00
#
_symmetry.space_group_name_H-M   'P 1'
#
loop_
_entity.id
_entity.type
_entity.pdbx_description
1 polymer ?
#
loop_
_entity_poly.entity_id
_entity_poly.type
_entity_poly.pdbx_seq_one_letter_code
_entity_poly.pdbx_strand_id
1 'polypeptide(L)'
;MSPSAAPSLNNLISQVSPDNVLSVGRSLAQQAEAIRAALQNALGCTVGPCGEDPISGMATPVFDEKFAAIIDRHMAHRAELEQAVTSLRAVASSYRIDEAAIERSFRI
;
A
#
# COMPACT_ATOMS: atom_id res chain seq x y z
N MET A 1 -45.71 10.69 -6.07
CA MET A 1 -44.57 11.22 -6.84
C MET A 1 -43.34 11.15 -5.95
N SER A 2 -42.41 10.26 -6.25
CA SER A 2 -41.04 10.30 -5.69
C SER A 2 -40.09 10.57 -6.85
N PRO A 3 -39.01 11.32 -6.63
CA PRO A 3 -37.71 10.65 -6.74
C PRO A 3 -36.63 11.26 -5.84
N SER A 4 -36.03 10.47 -4.96
CA SER A 4 -34.73 10.80 -4.36
C SER A 4 -33.92 9.53 -4.09
N ALA A 5 -33.62 8.79 -5.16
CA ALA A 5 -32.68 7.65 -5.14
C ALA A 5 -31.46 7.87 -6.07
N ALA A 6 -31.54 8.84 -7.00
CA ALA A 6 -30.52 9.09 -8.02
C ALA A 6 -29.16 9.64 -7.49
N PRO A 7 -29.09 10.53 -6.48
CA PRO A 7 -27.82 11.10 -6.03
C PRO A 7 -26.90 10.05 -5.38
N SER A 8 -27.49 9.16 -4.58
CA SER A 8 -26.76 8.10 -3.85
C SER A 8 -26.22 7.03 -4.79
N LEU A 9 -27.00 6.65 -5.81
CA LEU A 9 -26.57 5.74 -6.85
C LEU A 9 -25.45 6.35 -7.72
N ASN A 10 -25.55 7.63 -8.08
CA ASN A 10 -24.50 8.30 -8.87
C ASN A 10 -23.16 8.38 -8.12
N ASN A 11 -23.18 8.66 -6.81
CA ASN A 11 -21.97 8.64 -5.97
C ASN A 11 -21.36 7.24 -5.82
N LEU A 12 -22.20 6.20 -5.76
CA LEU A 12 -21.73 4.83 -5.74
C LEU A 12 -21.16 4.41 -7.10
N ILE A 13 -21.85 4.74 -8.20
CA ILE A 13 -21.40 4.48 -9.56
C ILE A 13 -20.09 5.21 -9.87
N SER A 14 -19.88 6.43 -9.35
CA SER A 14 -18.59 7.13 -9.51
C SER A 14 -17.46 6.45 -8.72
N GLN A 15 -17.75 5.96 -7.51
CA GLN A 15 -16.78 5.20 -6.70
C GLN A 15 -16.44 3.82 -7.30
N VAL A 16 -17.35 3.22 -8.05
CA VAL A 16 -17.13 1.92 -8.72
C VAL A 16 -17.08 2.09 -10.25
N SER A 17 -16.66 3.26 -10.73
CA SER A 17 -16.46 3.47 -12.17
C SER A 17 -15.15 2.81 -12.64
N PRO A 18 -15.06 2.39 -13.90
CA PRO A 18 -13.81 1.83 -14.44
C PRO A 18 -12.61 2.77 -14.23
N ASP A 19 -12.81 4.06 -14.48
CA ASP A 19 -11.76 5.08 -14.32
C ASP A 19 -11.32 5.21 -12.85
N ASN A 20 -12.26 5.20 -11.90
CA ASN A 20 -11.92 5.26 -10.49
C ASN A 20 -11.18 3.99 -10.03
N VAL A 21 -11.60 2.81 -10.50
CA VAL A 21 -10.93 1.53 -10.19
C VAL A 21 -9.48 1.56 -10.69
N LEU A 22 -9.24 2.01 -11.92
CA LEU A 22 -7.88 2.13 -12.46
C LEU A 22 -7.05 3.17 -11.69
N SER A 23 -7.64 4.33 -11.37
CA SER A 23 -6.97 5.40 -10.63
C SER A 23 -6.58 4.97 -9.21
N VAL A 24 -7.51 4.36 -8.46
CA VAL A 24 -7.23 3.83 -7.12
C VAL A 24 -6.20 2.72 -7.19
N GLY A 25 -6.32 1.80 -8.15
CA GLY A 25 -5.35 0.71 -8.34
C GLY A 25 -3.93 1.22 -8.58
N ARG A 26 -3.77 2.24 -9.42
CA ARG A 26 -2.48 2.92 -9.62
C ARG A 26 -1.94 3.54 -8.34
N SER A 27 -2.80 4.24 -7.58
CA SER A 27 -2.38 4.89 -6.33
C SER A 27 -1.91 3.88 -5.28
N LEU A 28 -2.61 2.76 -5.12
CA LEU A 28 -2.22 1.71 -4.20
C LEU A 28 -0.92 1.02 -4.64
N ALA A 29 -0.74 0.81 -5.94
CA ALA A 29 0.50 0.27 -6.49
C ALA A 29 1.69 1.22 -6.19
N GLN A 30 1.51 2.52 -6.40
CA GLN A 30 2.52 3.55 -6.07
C GLN A 30 2.89 3.53 -4.58
N GLN A 31 1.91 3.36 -3.69
CA GLN A 31 2.16 3.28 -2.25
C GLN A 31 2.92 1.99 -1.89
N ALA A 32 2.56 0.84 -2.47
CA ALA A 32 3.28 -0.41 -2.26
C ALA A 32 4.75 -0.30 -2.70
N GLU A 33 5.00 0.36 -3.83
CA GLU A 33 6.35 0.61 -4.35
C GLU A 33 7.15 1.58 -3.47
N ALA A 34 6.52 2.65 -3.00
CA ALA A 34 7.14 3.59 -2.06
C ALA A 34 7.54 2.88 -0.75
N ILE A 35 6.68 2.01 -0.21
CA ILE A 35 7.01 1.20 0.98
C ILE A 35 8.14 0.23 0.67
N ARG A 36 8.14 -0.42 -0.50
CA ARG A 36 9.23 -1.31 -0.93
C ARG A 36 10.57 -0.56 -0.94
N ALA A 37 10.62 0.62 -1.55
CA ALA A 37 11.83 1.44 -1.62
C ALA A 37 12.27 1.92 -0.23
N ALA A 38 11.33 2.33 0.63
CA ALA A 38 11.63 2.73 2.01
C ALA A 38 12.21 1.56 2.83
N LEU A 39 11.64 0.37 2.71
CA LEU A 39 12.13 -0.84 3.36
C LEU A 39 13.52 -1.23 2.89
N GLN A 40 13.85 -1.07 1.60
CA GLN A 40 15.21 -1.33 1.11
C GLN A 40 16.27 -0.47 1.80
N ASN A 41 15.94 0.77 2.17
CA ASN A 41 16.84 1.65 2.91
C ASN A 41 16.86 1.36 4.42
N ALA A 42 15.77 0.83 4.97
CA ALA A 42 15.64 0.53 6.39
C ALA A 42 16.25 -0.83 6.76
N LEU A 43 16.29 -1.78 5.82
CA LEU A 43 16.95 -3.07 6.01
C LEU A 43 18.45 -2.86 6.21
N GLY A 44 18.92 -3.05 7.45
CA GLY A 44 20.31 -2.82 7.86
C GLY A 44 20.50 -1.62 8.79
N CYS A 45 19.45 -0.85 9.10
CA CYS A 45 19.49 0.08 10.21
C CYS A 45 19.54 -0.69 11.52
N THR A 46 20.70 -0.68 12.18
CA THR A 46 20.88 -1.18 13.54
C THR A 46 21.26 -0.02 14.45
N VAL A 47 20.83 -0.10 15.72
CA VAL A 47 21.27 0.87 16.73
C VAL A 47 22.45 0.29 17.48
N GLY A 48 23.64 0.78 17.14
CA GLY A 48 24.86 0.50 17.87
C GLY A 48 24.95 1.28 19.19
N PRO A 49 25.91 0.93 20.06
CA PRO A 49 26.17 1.66 21.28
C PRO A 49 26.61 3.10 20.99
N CYS A 50 26.20 4.02 21.87
CA CYS A 50 26.55 5.43 21.81
C CYS A 50 27.91 5.65 22.51
N GLY A 51 29.00 5.37 21.81
CA GLY A 51 30.35 5.48 22.38
C GLY A 51 30.55 4.49 23.53
N GLU A 52 30.99 4.98 24.69
CA GLU A 52 31.22 4.17 25.89
C GLU A 52 30.01 4.14 26.85
N ASP A 53 28.84 4.64 26.44
CA ASP A 53 27.65 4.64 27.30
C ASP A 53 27.19 3.20 27.64
N PRO A 54 27.29 2.77 28.91
CA PRO A 54 26.91 1.42 29.31
C PRO A 54 25.41 1.16 29.17
N ILE A 55 24.57 2.21 29.15
CA ILE A 55 23.12 2.08 29.00
C ILE A 55 22.77 1.75 27.55
N SER A 56 23.41 2.41 26.58
CA SER A 56 23.16 2.21 25.16
C SER A 56 23.27 0.74 24.73
N GLY A 57 24.29 0.01 25.20
CA GLY A 57 24.46 -1.42 24.89
C GLY A 57 23.36 -2.31 25.48
N MET A 58 22.85 -1.98 26.67
CA MET A 58 21.70 -2.68 27.26
C MET A 58 20.38 -2.34 26.57
N ALA A 59 20.27 -1.15 25.98
CA ALA A 59 19.08 -0.67 25.29
C ALA A 59 18.99 -1.14 23.83
N THR A 60 20.12 -1.43 23.18
CA THR A 60 20.19 -1.92 21.78
C THR A 60 19.18 -3.04 21.49
N PRO A 61 19.06 -4.11 22.29
CA PRO A 61 18.08 -5.18 22.00
C PRO A 61 16.63 -4.70 21.96
N VAL A 62 16.27 -3.76 22.84
CA VAL A 62 14.90 -3.20 22.91
C VAL A 62 14.63 -2.32 21.68
N PHE A 63 15.64 -1.58 21.21
CA PHE A 63 15.52 -0.81 19.99
C PHE A 63 15.43 -1.71 18.75
N ASP A 64 16.27 -2.74 18.66
CA ASP A 64 16.26 -3.69 17.55
C ASP A 64 14.90 -4.41 17.44
N GLU A 65 14.31 -4.83 18.58
CA GLU A 65 12.96 -5.40 18.61
C GLU A 65 11.91 -4.42 18.06
N LYS A 66 11.99 -3.14 18.43
CA LYS A 66 11.09 -2.11 17.91
C LYS A 66 11.29 -1.86 16.42
N PHE A 67 12.53 -1.83 15.94
CA PHE A 67 12.81 -1.69 14.50
C PHE A 67 12.27 -2.87 13.72
N ALA A 68 12.48 -4.11 14.20
CA ALA A 68 11.92 -5.30 13.59
C ALA A 68 10.39 -5.22 13.51
N ALA A 69 9.72 -4.85 14.60
CA ALA A 69 8.25 -4.71 14.61
C ALA A 69 7.73 -3.64 13.64
N ILE A 70 8.45 -2.53 13.46
CA ILE A 70 8.12 -1.49 12.48
C ILE A 70 8.27 -2.04 11.05
N ILE A 71 9.39 -2.71 10.77
CA ILE A 71 9.66 -3.34 9.47
C ILE A 71 8.57 -4.35 9.14
N ASP A 72 8.24 -5.25 10.06
CA ASP A 72 7.21 -6.28 9.88
C ASP A 72 5.84 -5.66 9.58
N ARG A 73 5.47 -4.59 10.30
CA ARG A 73 4.22 -3.88 10.05
C ARG A 73 4.17 -3.27 8.66
N HIS A 74 5.26 -2.67 8.19
CA HIS A 74 5.33 -2.11 6.84
C HIS A 74 5.33 -3.19 5.76
N MET A 75 5.98 -4.33 6.00
CA MET A 75 5.92 -5.49 5.09
C MET A 75 4.49 -6.02 4.97
N ALA A 76 3.79 -6.20 6.09
CA ALA A 76 2.39 -6.63 6.10
C ALA A 76 1.49 -5.64 5.35
N HIS A 77 1.64 -4.34 5.62
CA HIS A 77 0.85 -3.32 4.94
C HIS A 77 1.12 -3.29 3.42
N ARG A 78 2.37 -3.46 2.99
CA ARG A 78 2.73 -3.59 1.57
C ARG A 78 1.99 -4.78 0.92
N ALA A 79 1.94 -5.93 1.59
CA ALA A 79 1.23 -7.11 1.09
C ALA A 79 -0.28 -6.88 0.99
N GLU A 80 -0.89 -6.17 1.94
CA GLU A 80 -2.31 -5.76 1.88
C GLU A 80 -2.58 -4.89 0.65
N LEU A 81 -1.70 -3.92 0.36
CA LEU A 81 -1.81 -3.06 -0.81
C LEU A 81 -1.67 -3.84 -2.12
N GLU A 82 -0.72 -4.76 -2.22
CA GLU A 82 -0.54 -5.65 -3.39
C GLU A 82 -1.76 -6.54 -3.63
N GLN A 83 -2.36 -7.04 -2.56
CA GLN A 83 -3.60 -7.82 -2.63
C GLN A 83 -4.77 -6.96 -3.11
N ALA A 84 -4.91 -5.74 -2.59
CA ALA A 84 -5.94 -4.80 -3.02
C ALA A 84 -5.79 -4.42 -4.50
N VAL A 85 -4.55 -4.18 -4.95
CA VAL A 85 -4.20 -3.95 -6.36
C VAL A 85 -4.63 -5.13 -7.23
N THR A 86 -4.34 -6.36 -6.81
CA THR A 86 -4.75 -7.58 -7.51
C THR A 86 -6.28 -7.68 -7.63
N SER A 87 -7.00 -7.39 -6.55
CA SER A 87 -8.47 -7.35 -6.57
C SER A 87 -9.01 -6.27 -7.51
N LEU A 88 -8.40 -5.08 -7.54
CA LEU A 88 -8.82 -4.01 -8.45
C LEU A 88 -8.55 -4.34 -9.92
N ARG A 89 -7.49 -5.10 -10.24
CA ARG A 89 -7.28 -5.64 -11.59
C ARG A 89 -8.43 -6.56 -12.00
N ALA A 90 -8.83 -7.49 -11.13
CA ALA A 90 -9.96 -8.38 -11.39
C ALA A 90 -11.28 -7.62 -11.60
N VAL A 91 -11.51 -6.56 -10.83
CA VAL A 91 -12.65 -5.65 -11.02
C VAL A 91 -12.55 -4.93 -12.37
N ALA A 92 -11.39 -4.40 -12.74
CA ALA A 92 -11.18 -3.76 -14.05
C ALA A 92 -11.44 -4.73 -15.22
N SER A 93 -11.02 -5.99 -15.10
CA SER A 93 -11.33 -7.05 -16.08
C SER A 93 -12.83 -7.32 -16.21
N SER A 94 -13.60 -7.18 -15.11
CA SER A 94 -15.07 -7.34 -15.15
C SER A 94 -15.77 -6.25 -15.99
N TYR A 95 -15.14 -5.07 -16.14
CA TYR A 95 -15.56 -4.02 -17.07
C TYR A 95 -15.11 -4.25 -18.52
N ARG A 96 -14.52 -5.41 -18.81
CA ARG A 96 -13.98 -5.78 -20.13
C ARG A 96 -12.86 -4.85 -20.61
N ILE A 97 -12.12 -4.24 -19.67
CA ILE A 97 -10.89 -3.53 -19.99
C ILE A 97 -9.83 -4.58 -20.35
N ASP A 98 -9.10 -4.34 -21.44
CA ASP A 98 -8.02 -5.19 -21.90
C ASP A 98 -6.87 -5.26 -20.87
N GLU A 99 -6.27 -6.44 -20.69
CA GLU A 99 -5.22 -6.67 -19.70
C GLU A 99 -4.00 -5.77 -19.93
N ALA A 100 -3.62 -5.50 -21.18
CA ALA A 100 -2.50 -4.60 -21.48
C ALA A 100 -2.86 -3.13 -21.19
N ALA A 101 -4.15 -2.76 -21.21
CA ALA A 101 -4.61 -1.44 -20.76
C ALA A 101 -4.62 -1.34 -19.22
N ILE A 102 -5.01 -2.40 -18.51
CA ILE A 102 -4.94 -2.49 -17.05
C ILE A 102 -3.47 -2.38 -16.62
N GLU A 103 -2.58 -3.18 -17.20
CA GLU A 103 -1.16 -3.18 -16.87
C GLU A 103 -0.52 -1.80 -17.07
N ARG A 104 -0.81 -1.14 -18.20
CA ARG A 104 -0.33 0.23 -18.47
C ARG A 104 -0.83 1.24 -17.44
N SER A 105 -2.08 1.09 -16.99
CA SER A 105 -2.68 2.01 -16.02
C SER A 105 -2.05 1.86 -14.62
N PHE A 106 -1.56 0.67 -14.30
CA PHE A 106 -1.01 0.33 -12.97
C PHE A 106 0.52 0.46 -12.92
N ARG A 107 1.17 0.66 -14.07
CA ARG A 107 2.62 0.82 -14.16
C ARG A 107 3.09 2.08 -13.43
N ILE A 108 4.18 1.93 -12.67
CA ILE A 108 4.85 2.96 -11.88
C ILE A 108 6.18 3.28 -12.54
#